data_AF-A0A7V3JAA7-F1
#
_entry.id   AF-A0A7V3JAA7-F1
#
_cell.length_a   1.000
_cell.length_b   1.000
_cell.length_c   1.000
_cell.angle_alpha   90.00
_cell.angle_beta   90.00
_cell.angle_gamma   90.00
#
_symmetry.space_group_name_H-M   'P 1'
#
loop_
_entity.id
_entity.type
_entity.pdbx_description
1 polymer ?
#
loop_
_entity_poly.entity_id
_entity_poly.type
_entity_poly.pdbx_seq_one_letter_code
_entity_poly.pdbx_strand_id
1 'polypeptide(L)' 'METTAKPWYLSKTIWVNLIAFIAMIVQNLTHFVISPEEEAAILAVINLILRMITKKPIV' A
#
# COMPACT_ATOMS: atom_id res chain seq x y z
N MET A 1 9.13 10.35 31.11
CA MET A 1 8.20 9.46 30.39
C MET A 1 8.76 9.29 28.99
N GLU A 2 9.27 8.10 28.64
CA GLU A 2 9.67 7.86 27.24
C GLU A 2 8.41 7.82 26.39
N THR A 3 8.18 8.87 25.60
CA THR A 3 7.17 8.86 24.55
C THR A 3 7.75 8.10 23.37
N THR A 4 7.73 6.77 23.42
CA THR A 4 8.10 5.90 22.29
C THR A 4 7.02 6.00 21.21
N ALA A 5 6.99 7.15 20.53
CA ALA A 5 6.08 7.40 19.42
C ALA A 5 6.32 6.32 18.35
N LYS A 6 5.25 5.60 17.99
CA LYS A 6 5.33 4.54 16.99
C LYS A 6 5.85 5.15 15.68
N PRO A 7 6.95 4.64 15.10
CA PRO A 7 7.48 5.16 13.87
C PRO A 7 6.39 5.28 12.80
N TRP A 8 6.29 6.45 12.17
CA TRP A 8 5.17 6.80 11.27
C TRP A 8 5.01 5.78 10.13
N TYR A 9 6.12 5.23 9.62
CA TYR A 9 6.14 4.19 8.59
C TYR A 9 5.60 2.83 9.03
N LEU A 10 5.35 2.61 10.34
CA LEU A 10 4.63 1.43 10.85
C LEU A 10 3.11 1.65 10.93
N SER A 11 2.63 2.84 10.55
CA SER A 11 1.20 3.13 10.44
C SER A 11 0.63 2.49 9.19
N LYS A 12 -0.26 1.50 9.36
CA LYS A 12 -0.98 0.87 8.25
C LYS A 12 -1.78 1.89 7.42
N THR A 13 -2.29 2.94 8.08
CA THR A 13 -3.04 4.03 7.44
C THR A 13 -2.20 4.78 6.41
N ILE A 14 -0.91 5.02 6.68
CA ILE A 14 -0.02 5.72 5.75
C ILE A 14 0.19 4.87 4.49
N TRP A 15 0.38 3.57 4.64
CA TRP A 15 0.53 2.67 3.50
C TRP A 15 -0.74 2.57 2.67
N VAL A 16 -1.90 2.39 3.29
CA VAL A 16 -3.20 2.35 2.59
C VAL A 16 -3.44 3.65 1.81
N ASN A 17 -3.15 4.81 2.43
CA ASN A 17 -3.29 6.10 1.75
C ASN A 17 -2.27 6.28 0.62
N LEU A 18 -1.03 5.79 0.78
CA LEU A 18 0.01 5.84 -0.25
C LEU A 18 -0.37 4.99 -1.47
N ILE A 19 -0.91 3.79 -1.24
CA ILE A 19 -1.42 2.90 -2.29
C ILE A 19 -2.58 3.55 -3.04
N ALA A 20 -3.56 4.08 -2.30
CA ALA A 20 -4.70 4.78 -2.90
C ALA A 20 -4.23 5.97 -3.74
N PHE A 21 -3.26 6.73 -3.24
CA PHE A 21 -2.68 7.86 -3.96
C PHE A 21 -1.98 7.44 -5.25
N ILE A 22 -1.18 6.36 -5.22
CA ILE A 22 -0.53 5.82 -6.42
C ILE A 22 -1.56 5.33 -7.43
N ALA A 23 -2.59 4.59 -6.98
CA ALA A 23 -3.67 4.11 -7.85
C ALA A 23 -4.42 5.26 -8.54
N MET A 24 -4.67 6.36 -7.81
CA MET A 24 -5.29 7.56 -8.37
C MET A 24 -4.41 8.22 -9.43
N ILE A 25 -3.10 8.35 -9.20
CA ILE A 25 -2.17 8.91 -10.20
C ILE A 25 -2.15 8.05 -11.46
N VAL A 26 -2.05 6.73 -11.30
CA VAL A 26 -2.00 5.79 -12.42
C VAL A 26 -3.28 5.91 -13.26
N GLN A 27 -4.45 5.88 -12.63
CA GLN A 27 -5.74 6.04 -13.34
C GLN A 27 -5.87 7.39 -14.05
N ASN A 28 -5.36 8.47 -13.45
CA ASN A 28 -5.48 9.81 -14.03
C ASN A 28 -4.57 10.00 -15.25
N LEU A 29 -3.38 9.40 -15.24
CA LEU A 29 -2.40 9.57 -16.32
C LEU A 29 -2.64 8.66 -17.53
N THR A 30 -3.23 7.48 -17.32
CA THR A 30 -3.31 6.47 -18.39
C THR A 30 -4.69 6.38 -19.03
N HIS A 31 -5.75 6.94 -18.41
CA HIS A 31 -7.16 6.70 -18.77
C HIS A 31 -7.47 5.20 -18.94
N PHE A 32 -6.67 4.35 -18.31
CA PHE A 32 -6.65 2.92 -18.55
C PHE A 32 -7.62 2.26 -17.60
N VAL A 33 -8.54 1.46 -18.17
CA VAL A 33 -9.41 0.60 -17.37
C VAL A 33 -8.57 -0.59 -16.94
N ILE A 34 -8.17 -0.60 -15.66
CA ILE A 34 -7.41 -1.70 -15.08
C ILE A 34 -8.31 -2.92 -15.01
N SER A 35 -7.89 -4.03 -15.61
CA SER A 35 -8.63 -5.29 -15.52
C SER A 35 -8.53 -5.88 -14.11
N PRO A 36 -9.49 -6.72 -13.67
CA PRO A 36 -9.43 -7.32 -12.34
C PRO A 36 -8.12 -8.09 -12.06
N GLU A 37 -7.55 -8.71 -13.09
CA GLU A 37 -6.28 -9.45 -13.00
C GLU A 37 -5.09 -8.52 -12.73
N GLU A 38 -5.05 -7.37 -13.41
CA GLU A 38 -4.02 -6.35 -13.23
C GLU A 38 -4.13 -5.71 -11.84
N GLU A 39 -5.36 -5.42 -11.38
CA GLU A 39 -5.61 -4.90 -10.04
C GLU A 39 -5.15 -5.90 -8.97
N ALA A 40 -5.44 -7.19 -9.14
CA ALA A 40 -5.00 -8.24 -8.24
C ALA A 40 -3.46 -8.37 -8.19
N ALA A 41 -2.77 -8.25 -9.33
CA ALA A 41 -1.31 -8.28 -9.40
C ALA A 41 -0.69 -7.08 -8.66
N ILE A 42 -1.25 -5.88 -8.85
CA ILE A 42 -0.83 -4.66 -8.16
C ILE A 42 -1.02 -4.82 -6.64
N LEU A 43 -2.19 -5.31 -6.21
CA LEU A 43 -2.49 -5.62 -4.80
C LEU A 43 -1.51 -6.63 -4.19
N ALA A 44 -1.12 -7.66 -4.95
CA ALA A 44 -0.14 -8.65 -4.50
C ALA A 44 1.25 -8.04 -4.29
N VAL A 45 1.75 -7.22 -5.23
CA VAL A 45 3.03 -6.51 -5.12
C VAL A 45 3.03 -5.56 -3.91
N ILE A 46 1.94 -4.83 -3.75
CA ILE A 46 1.75 -3.91 -2.63
C ILE A 46 1.77 -4.65 -1.30
N ASN A 47 1.04 -5.77 -1.18
CA ASN A 47 1.03 -6.59 0.03
C ASN A 47 2.40 -7.20 0.32
N LEU A 48 3.18 -7.56 -0.70
CA LEU A 48 4.56 -8.02 -0.56
C LEU A 48 5.45 -6.92 0.03
N ILE A 49 5.39 -5.69 -0.52
CA ILE A 49 6.14 -4.53 -0.02
C ILE A 49 5.76 -4.21 1.43
N LEU A 50 4.46 -4.12 1.70
CA LEU A 50 3.93 -3.93 3.05
C LEU A 50 4.40 -5.03 4.00
N ARG A 51 4.47 -6.29 3.56
CA ARG A 51 4.93 -7.40 4.38
C ARG A 51 6.43 -7.34 4.65
N MET A 52 7.25 -6.95 3.68
CA MET A 52 8.68 -6.73 3.89
C MET A 52 8.93 -5.65 4.94
N ILE A 53 8.11 -4.60 4.95
CA ILE A 53 8.27 -3.46 5.86
C ILE A 53 7.65 -3.76 7.24
N THR A 54 6.49 -4.42 7.28
CA THR A 54 5.76 -4.65 8.54
C THR A 54 6.10 -5.97 9.22
N LYS A 55 6.73 -6.94 8.51
CA LYS A 55 7.04 -8.30 8.97
C LYS A 55 5.86 -9.06 9.59
N LYS A 56 4.61 -8.65 9.32
CA LYS A 56 3.42 -9.29 9.89
C LYS A 56 2.91 -10.41 8.97
N PRO A 57 2.50 -11.57 9.54
CA PRO A 57 1.84 -12.62 8.77
C PRO A 57 0.46 -12.17 8.28
N ILE A 58 0.01 -12.73 7.15
CA ILE A 58 -1.37 -12.59 6.66
C ILE A 58 -2.28 -13.28 7.67
N VAL A 59 -3.31 -12.57 8.15
CA VAL A 59 -4.47 -13.15 8.85
C VAL A 59 -5.60 -13.30 7.86
#